data_AF-A0A3A0BZH7-F1
#
_entry.id   AF-A0A3A0BZH7-F1
#
_cell.length_a   1.000
_cell.length_b   1.000
_cell.length_c   1.000
_cell.angle_alpha   90.00
_cell.angle_beta   90.00
_cell.angle_gamma   90.00
#
_symmetry.space_group_name_H-M   'P 1'
#
loop_
_entity.id
_entity.type
_entity.pdbx_description
1 polymer ?
#
loop_
_entity_poly.entity_id
_entity_poly.type
_entity_poly.pdbx_seq_one_letter_code
_entity_poly.pdbx_strand_id
1 'polypeptide(L)'
;MEGLAARVYRGRLSTTQALLRLGDDYAYIRLRDLAQPLRFLRQMAGAPPVRLGTAGFRRSLVDDANPARHYTAFLLVGYWLPLWAAQCMLWGWEIAGFVRYGGKWSAPDMACGMTGVRHGRLVRRYGLTVLPGLVAAELAEPPACERGSG
;
A
#
# COMPACT_ATOMS: atom_id res chain seq x y z
N MET A 1 -6.84 23.40 1.59
CA MET A 1 -6.59 22.16 2.33
C MET A 1 -5.12 21.81 2.24
N GLU A 2 -4.41 21.69 3.36
CA GLU A 2 -2.97 21.40 3.38
C GLU A 2 -2.73 19.89 3.20
N GLY A 3 -1.87 19.50 2.25
CA GLY A 3 -1.59 18.09 1.94
C GLY A 3 -0.83 17.36 3.06
N LEU A 4 -1.03 16.04 3.14
CA LEU A 4 -0.41 15.16 4.16
C LEU A 4 1.12 15.32 4.23
N ALA A 5 1.78 15.40 3.07
CA ALA A 5 3.22 15.61 2.96
C ALA A 5 3.67 16.93 3.61
N ALA A 6 2.96 18.03 3.34
CA ALA A 6 3.28 19.34 3.91
C ALA A 6 3.18 19.35 5.45
N ARG A 7 2.20 18.63 6.01
CA ARG A 7 2.04 18.48 7.46
C ARG A 7 3.19 17.68 8.09
N VAL A 8 3.70 16.66 7.40
CA VAL A 8 4.88 15.90 7.85
C VAL A 8 6.14 16.76 7.77
N TYR A 9 6.36 17.46 6.66
CA TYR A 9 7.51 18.35 6.47
C TYR A 9 7.57 19.48 7.51
N ARG A 10 6.42 19.99 7.93
CA ARG A 10 6.33 21.02 8.97
C ARG A 10 6.35 20.47 10.40
N GLY A 11 6.63 19.17 10.58
CA GLY A 11 6.67 18.52 11.89
C GLY A 11 5.32 18.42 12.61
N ARG A 12 4.19 18.71 11.93
CA ARG A 12 2.84 18.66 12.53
C ARG A 12 2.30 17.24 12.66
N LEU A 13 2.88 16.28 11.95
CA LEU A 13 2.58 14.85 12.05
C LEU A 13 3.88 14.06 12.09
N SER A 14 3.94 13.05 12.97
CA SER A 14 5.01 12.05 12.90
C SER A 14 4.79 11.11 11.70
N THR A 15 5.87 10.44 11.26
CA THR A 15 5.80 9.38 10.24
C THR A 15 4.73 8.33 10.57
N THR A 16 4.66 7.90 11.82
CA THR A 16 3.66 6.95 12.30
C THR A 16 2.24 7.48 12.13
N GLN A 17 1.97 8.72 12.57
CA GLN A 17 0.63 9.31 12.45
C GLN A 17 0.21 9.46 10.99
N ALA A 18 1.14 9.85 10.11
CA ALA A 18 0.87 9.99 8.69
C ALA A 18 0.62 8.64 8.02
N LEU A 19 1.38 7.59 8.36
CA LEU A 19 1.14 6.23 7.87
C LEU A 19 -0.21 5.67 8.34
N LEU A 20 -0.57 5.87 9.62
CA LEU A 20 -1.88 5.45 10.12
C LEU A 20 -3.01 6.13 9.35
N ARG A 21 -2.84 7.39 8.97
CA ARG A 21 -3.80 8.11 8.14
C ARG A 21 -3.87 7.57 6.71
N LEU A 22 -2.73 7.28 6.09
CA LEU A 22 -2.69 6.59 4.79
C LEU A 22 -3.39 5.24 4.86
N GLY A 23 -3.17 4.47 5.93
CA GLY A 23 -3.84 3.21 6.21
C GLY A 23 -5.35 3.33 6.26
N ASP A 24 -5.87 4.27 7.05
CA ASP A 24 -7.30 4.50 7.18
C ASP A 24 -7.92 4.95 5.85
N ASP A 25 -7.28 5.91 5.16
CA ASP A 25 -7.80 6.51 3.94
C ASP A 25 -7.78 5.56 2.73
N TYR A 26 -6.68 4.83 2.52
CA TYR A 26 -6.46 4.05 1.29
C TYR A 26 -6.59 2.53 1.48
N ALA A 27 -6.31 2.00 2.66
CA ALA A 27 -6.39 0.56 2.93
C ALA A 27 -7.59 0.17 3.80
N TYR A 28 -8.31 1.16 4.34
CA TYR A 28 -9.28 0.98 5.40
C TYR A 28 -8.70 0.18 6.57
N ILE A 29 -7.54 0.57 7.09
CA ILE A 29 -6.91 -0.08 8.24
C ILE A 29 -7.01 0.83 9.45
N ARG A 30 -7.74 0.38 10.48
CA ARG A 30 -7.89 1.09 11.75
C ARG A 30 -7.36 0.21 12.87
N LEU A 31 -6.25 0.60 13.48
CA LEU A 31 -5.62 -0.22 14.53
C LEU A 31 -6.53 -0.41 15.76
N ARG A 32 -7.46 0.52 16.04
CA ARG A 32 -8.48 0.36 17.10
C ARG A 32 -9.35 -0.88 16.91
N ASP A 33 -9.55 -1.32 15.68
CA ASP A 33 -10.40 -2.46 15.36
C ASP A 33 -9.62 -3.79 15.50
N LEU A 34 -8.29 -3.78 15.68
CA LEU A 34 -7.51 -4.99 15.97
C LEU A 34 -7.95 -5.69 17.26
N ALA A 35 -8.46 -4.94 18.24
CA ALA A 35 -9.04 -5.50 19.46
C ALA A 35 -10.34 -6.28 19.21
N GLN A 36 -10.94 -6.15 18.02
CA GLN A 36 -12.18 -6.80 17.62
C GLN A 36 -11.98 -7.51 16.26
N PRO A 37 -11.39 -8.72 16.25
CA PRO A 37 -10.86 -9.35 15.03
C PRO A 37 -11.91 -9.54 13.93
N LEU A 38 -13.16 -9.84 14.28
CA LEU A 38 -14.25 -9.95 13.29
C LEU A 38 -14.58 -8.62 12.61
N ARG A 39 -14.52 -7.50 13.36
CA ARG A 39 -14.72 -6.16 12.77
C ARG A 39 -13.55 -5.80 11.89
N PHE A 40 -12.33 -6.08 12.32
CA PHE A 40 -11.12 -5.88 11.53
C PHE A 40 -11.16 -6.68 10.21
N LEU A 41 -11.57 -7.94 10.24
CA LEU A 41 -11.72 -8.75 9.03
C LEU A 41 -12.81 -8.21 8.08
N ARG A 42 -13.95 -7.76 8.63
CA ARG A 42 -15.00 -7.11 7.82
C ARG A 42 -14.51 -5.80 7.21
N GLN A 43 -13.73 -5.03 7.96
CA GLN A 43 -13.12 -3.80 7.50
C GLN A 43 -12.14 -4.07 6.35
N MET A 44 -11.26 -5.06 6.53
CA MET A 44 -10.31 -5.51 5.53
C MET A 44 -10.97 -6.12 4.28
N ALA A 45 -12.27 -6.47 4.33
CA ALA A 45 -13.06 -6.85 3.16
C ALA A 45 -13.83 -5.66 2.54
N GLY A 46 -14.00 -4.56 3.26
CA GLY A 46 -14.75 -3.37 2.82
C GLY A 46 -14.00 -2.51 1.81
N ALA A 47 -14.67 -1.48 1.28
CA ALA A 47 -14.04 -0.49 0.40
C ALA A 47 -13.39 0.64 1.23
N PRO A 48 -12.18 1.09 0.87
CA PRO A 48 -11.54 2.20 1.56
C PRO A 48 -12.22 3.55 1.26
N PRO A 49 -12.12 4.53 2.18
CA PRO A 49 -12.64 5.88 1.99
C PRO A 49 -12.15 6.56 0.71
N VAL A 50 -10.88 6.36 0.37
CA VAL A 50 -10.26 6.87 -0.85
C VAL A 50 -9.95 5.70 -1.78
N ARG A 51 -10.45 5.80 -3.01
CA ARG A 51 -10.23 4.81 -4.07
C ARG A 51 -9.51 5.51 -5.20
N LEU A 52 -8.25 5.18 -5.38
CA LEU A 52 -7.51 5.60 -6.56
C LEU A 52 -7.74 4.52 -7.61
N GLY A 53 -8.19 4.92 -8.80
CA GLY A 53 -8.23 4.02 -9.93
C GLY A 53 -6.82 3.59 -10.34
N THR A 54 -6.73 2.94 -11.49
CA THR A 54 -5.46 2.40 -12.00
C THR A 54 -4.57 3.46 -12.66
N ALA A 55 -5.06 4.69 -12.83
CA ALA A 55 -4.35 5.77 -13.49
C ALA A 55 -3.05 6.13 -12.76
N GLY A 56 -1.95 6.16 -13.52
CA GLY A 56 -0.61 6.48 -13.01
C GLY A 56 0.15 5.30 -12.42
N PHE A 57 -0.49 4.15 -12.16
CA PHE A 57 0.19 2.94 -11.75
C PHE A 57 0.79 2.20 -12.95
N ARG A 58 1.93 1.54 -12.74
CA ARG A 58 2.51 0.60 -13.70
C ARG A 58 1.51 -0.50 -14.02
N ARG A 59 1.22 -0.70 -15.31
CA ARG A 59 0.29 -1.75 -15.76
C ARG A 59 0.68 -3.15 -15.29
N SER A 60 1.97 -3.43 -15.11
CA SER A 60 2.45 -4.73 -14.61
C SER A 60 2.16 -4.99 -13.13
N LEU A 61 1.72 -3.96 -12.38
CA LEU A 61 1.45 -4.02 -10.94
C LEU A 61 -0.05 -3.87 -10.63
N VAL A 62 -0.91 -3.95 -11.64
CA VAL A 62 -2.33 -3.70 -11.51
C VAL A 62 -3.13 -4.77 -12.23
N ASP A 63 -3.97 -5.48 -11.48
CA ASP A 63 -5.04 -6.33 -12.02
C ASP A 63 -6.38 -6.15 -11.29
N ASP A 64 -6.46 -5.18 -10.37
CA ASP A 64 -7.67 -4.77 -9.68
C ASP A 64 -8.06 -3.29 -9.99
N ALA A 65 -9.22 -2.87 -9.50
CA ALA A 65 -9.73 -1.51 -9.70
C ALA A 65 -9.24 -0.49 -8.65
N ASN A 66 -8.43 -0.89 -7.67
CA ASN A 66 -7.95 -0.03 -6.58
C ASN A 66 -6.57 -0.48 -6.03
N PRO A 67 -5.52 -0.44 -6.86
CA PRO A 67 -4.20 -0.99 -6.50
C PRO A 67 -3.56 -0.26 -5.33
N ALA A 68 -3.95 1.00 -5.11
CA ALA A 68 -3.52 1.81 -3.98
C ALA A 68 -3.87 1.19 -2.63
N ARG A 69 -4.99 0.44 -2.55
CA ARG A 69 -5.40 -0.25 -1.31
C ARG A 69 -4.40 -1.33 -0.95
N HIS A 70 -4.09 -2.19 -1.90
CA HIS A 70 -3.18 -3.32 -1.71
C HIS A 70 -1.79 -2.83 -1.32
N TYR A 71 -1.27 -1.88 -2.09
CA TYR A 71 0.01 -1.23 -1.78
C TYR A 71 0.04 -0.63 -0.37
N THR A 72 -0.99 0.16 0.00
CA THR A 72 -1.01 0.87 1.29
C THR A 72 -1.13 -0.10 2.47
N ALA A 73 -1.87 -1.21 2.32
CA ALA A 73 -1.95 -2.24 3.33
C ALA A 73 -0.55 -2.82 3.63
N PHE A 74 0.19 -3.21 2.59
CA PHE A 74 1.51 -3.79 2.78
C PHE A 74 2.62 -2.77 3.10
N LEU A 75 2.42 -1.50 2.75
CA LEU A 75 3.22 -0.38 3.27
C LEU A 75 3.16 -0.32 4.80
N LEU A 76 1.96 -0.45 5.37
CA LEU A 76 1.81 -0.53 6.83
C LEU A 76 2.48 -1.79 7.38
N VAL A 77 2.18 -2.96 6.81
CA VAL A 77 2.77 -4.23 7.27
C VAL A 77 4.31 -4.16 7.31
N GLY A 78 4.94 -3.66 6.25
CA GLY A 78 6.39 -3.50 6.18
C GLY A 78 6.96 -2.47 7.15
N TYR A 79 6.17 -1.47 7.55
CA TYR A 79 6.57 -0.50 8.55
C TYR A 79 6.65 -1.13 9.95
N TRP A 80 5.61 -1.86 10.38
CA TRP A 80 5.59 -2.43 11.74
C TRP A 80 6.33 -3.76 11.89
N LEU A 81 6.27 -4.64 10.89
CA LEU A 81 6.78 -6.01 11.01
C LEU A 81 8.21 -6.18 10.46
N PRO A 82 8.99 -7.13 11.00
CA PRO A 82 10.20 -7.59 10.34
C PRO A 82 9.85 -8.25 9.00
N LEU A 83 10.81 -8.27 8.07
CA LEU A 83 10.56 -8.70 6.67
C LEU A 83 9.93 -10.09 6.57
N TRP A 84 10.41 -11.07 7.34
CA TRP A 84 9.89 -12.43 7.32
C TRP A 84 8.41 -12.47 7.73
N ALA A 85 8.03 -11.73 8.78
CA ALA A 85 6.64 -11.71 9.26
C ALA A 85 5.74 -10.96 8.28
N ALA A 86 6.23 -9.87 7.68
CA ALA A 86 5.52 -9.15 6.62
C ALA A 86 5.28 -10.04 5.39
N GLN A 87 6.27 -10.86 5.03
CA GLN A 87 6.18 -11.79 3.92
C GLN A 87 5.20 -12.94 4.22
N CYS A 88 5.23 -13.52 5.43
CA CYS A 88 4.23 -14.49 5.86
C CYS A 88 2.81 -13.90 5.81
N MET A 89 2.64 -12.64 6.22
CA MET A 89 1.35 -11.97 6.19
C MET A 89 0.85 -11.72 4.76
N LEU A 90 1.74 -11.34 3.83
CA LEU A 90 1.43 -11.23 2.40
C LEU A 90 0.98 -12.56 1.82
N TRP A 91 1.76 -13.62 2.02
CA TRP A 91 1.41 -14.96 1.57
C TRP A 91 0.10 -15.45 2.18
N GLY A 92 -0.11 -15.26 3.49
CA GLY A 92 -1.33 -15.64 4.17
C GLY A 92 -2.56 -14.91 3.64
N TRP A 93 -2.43 -13.62 3.33
CA TRP A 93 -3.50 -12.82 2.74
C TRP A 93 -3.86 -13.32 1.34
N GLU A 94 -2.87 -13.60 0.49
CA GLU A 94 -3.14 -14.11 -0.86
C GLU A 94 -3.66 -15.54 -0.89
N ILE A 95 -3.19 -16.41 0.00
CA ILE A 95 -3.77 -17.75 0.14
C ILE A 95 -5.24 -17.64 0.58
N ALA A 96 -5.55 -16.76 1.53
CA ALA A 96 -6.92 -16.53 1.96
C ALA A 96 -7.79 -15.94 0.83
N GLY A 97 -7.25 -15.02 0.04
CA GLY A 97 -7.88 -14.47 -1.16
C GLY A 97 -8.15 -15.54 -2.21
N PHE A 98 -7.16 -16.36 -2.53
CA PHE A 98 -7.26 -17.49 -3.46
C PHE A 98 -8.39 -18.45 -3.07
N VAL A 99 -8.45 -18.85 -1.80
CA VAL A 99 -9.53 -19.72 -1.29
C VAL A 99 -10.88 -19.02 -1.36
N ARG A 100 -10.96 -17.74 -0.97
CA ARG A 100 -12.20 -16.96 -0.92
C ARG A 100 -12.79 -16.68 -2.31
N TYR A 101 -11.95 -16.45 -3.31
CA TYR A 101 -12.36 -16.03 -4.66
C TYR A 101 -12.30 -17.16 -5.70
N GLY A 102 -12.28 -18.42 -5.24
CA GLY A 102 -12.44 -19.60 -6.11
C GLY A 102 -11.21 -19.92 -6.96
N GLY A 103 -10.01 -19.75 -6.40
CA GLY A 103 -8.76 -20.13 -7.04
C GLY A 103 -8.12 -19.05 -7.92
N LYS A 104 -8.52 -17.79 -7.75
CA LYS A 104 -7.89 -16.65 -8.45
C LYS A 104 -6.63 -16.22 -7.71
N TRP A 105 -5.48 -16.39 -8.36
CA TRP A 105 -4.20 -15.90 -7.87
C TRP A 105 -3.81 -14.63 -8.62
N SER A 106 -3.36 -13.60 -7.88
CA SER A 106 -2.86 -12.35 -8.48
C SER A 106 -1.35 -12.23 -8.27
N ALA A 107 -0.59 -12.42 -9.35
CA ALA A 107 0.84 -12.11 -9.34
C ALA A 107 1.11 -10.59 -9.23
N PRO A 108 0.32 -9.69 -9.85
CA PRO A 108 0.45 -8.24 -9.65
C PRO A 108 0.23 -7.81 -8.20
N ASP A 109 -0.75 -8.35 -7.49
CA ASP A 109 -0.98 -8.07 -6.06
C ASP A 109 0.22 -8.52 -5.22
N MET A 110 0.76 -9.72 -5.45
CA MET A 110 1.97 -10.17 -4.77
C MET A 110 3.16 -9.22 -5.01
N ALA A 111 3.35 -8.75 -6.24
CA ALA A 111 4.42 -7.81 -6.58
C ALA A 111 4.19 -6.44 -5.90
N CYS A 112 2.97 -5.91 -5.99
CA CYS A 112 2.54 -4.66 -5.38
C CYS A 112 2.69 -4.70 -3.85
N GLY A 113 2.26 -5.79 -3.22
CA GLY A 113 2.41 -6.07 -1.80
C GLY A 113 3.87 -6.13 -1.38
N MET A 114 4.73 -6.82 -2.15
CA MET A 114 6.17 -6.86 -1.86
C MET A 114 6.82 -5.47 -1.93
N THR A 115 6.46 -4.67 -2.94
CA THR A 115 6.89 -3.27 -3.06
C THR A 115 6.43 -2.45 -1.84
N GLY A 116 5.18 -2.61 -1.42
CA GLY A 116 4.65 -2.03 -0.18
C GLY A 116 5.49 -2.39 1.04
N VAL A 117 5.76 -3.68 1.25
CA VAL A 117 6.58 -4.16 2.38
C VAL A 117 7.97 -3.52 2.38
N ARG A 118 8.63 -3.45 1.22
CA ARG A 118 9.96 -2.83 1.09
C ARG A 118 9.91 -1.35 1.40
N HIS A 119 8.95 -0.62 0.84
CA HIS A 119 8.77 0.80 1.09
C HIS A 119 8.48 1.09 2.57
N GLY A 120 7.66 0.27 3.23
CA GLY A 120 7.34 0.44 4.65
C GLY A 120 8.58 0.38 5.53
N ARG A 121 9.50 -0.53 5.21
CA ARG A 121 10.80 -0.66 5.90
C ARG A 121 11.69 0.55 5.67
N LEU A 122 11.75 1.04 4.43
CA LEU A 122 12.52 2.25 4.09
C LEU A 122 11.94 3.48 4.80
N VAL A 123 10.62 3.63 4.84
CA VAL A 123 9.94 4.70 5.57
C VAL A 123 10.18 4.61 7.08
N ARG A 124 10.24 3.41 7.66
CA ARG A 124 10.62 3.23 9.06
C ARG A 124 12.04 3.70 9.35
N ARG A 125 12.96 3.51 8.40
CA ARG A 125 14.38 3.87 8.56
C ARG A 125 14.67 5.33 8.26
N TYR A 126 14.01 5.91 7.26
CA TYR A 126 14.35 7.23 6.71
C TYR A 126 13.22 8.26 6.82
N GLY A 127 12.06 7.87 7.37
CA GLY A 127 10.88 8.73 7.49
C GLY A 127 10.00 8.75 6.24
N LEU A 128 8.83 9.39 6.35
CA LEU A 128 7.84 9.43 5.26
C LEU A 128 8.31 10.24 4.04
N THR A 129 9.31 11.10 4.20
CA THR A 129 9.78 11.99 3.12
C THR A 129 10.36 11.24 1.93
N VAL A 130 10.81 10.00 2.11
CA VAL A 130 11.29 9.13 1.03
C VAL A 130 10.16 8.51 0.20
N LEU A 131 8.94 8.44 0.75
CA LEU A 131 7.83 7.69 0.16
C LEU A 131 7.43 8.20 -1.24
N PRO A 132 7.33 9.53 -1.51
CA PRO A 132 6.99 10.01 -2.85
C PRO A 132 8.00 9.57 -3.92
N GLY A 133 9.30 9.59 -3.60
CA GLY A 133 10.36 9.14 -4.51
C GLY A 133 10.28 7.65 -4.79
N LEU A 134 10.03 6.83 -3.77
CA LEU A 134 9.83 5.38 -3.91
C LEU A 134 8.61 5.05 -4.78
N VAL A 135 7.48 5.74 -4.55
CA VAL A 135 6.25 5.58 -5.34
C VAL A 135 6.50 5.95 -6.80
N ALA A 136 7.14 7.09 -7.07
CA ALA A 136 7.46 7.52 -8.42
C ALA A 136 8.42 6.54 -9.14
N ALA A 137 9.39 5.98 -8.41
CA ALA A 137 10.41 5.11 -8.98
C ALA A 137 9.90 3.67 -9.24
N GLU A 138 8.99 3.15 -8.42
CA GLU A 138 8.63 1.72 -8.46
C GLU A 138 7.15 1.45 -8.80
N LEU A 139 6.24 2.39 -8.53
CA LEU A 139 4.81 2.22 -8.79
C LEU A 139 4.31 3.03 -9.98
N ALA A 140 4.94 4.16 -10.29
CA ALA A 140 4.48 5.01 -11.39
C ALA A 140 4.88 4.43 -12.76
N GLU A 141 3.95 4.46 -13.72
CA GLU A 141 4.28 4.16 -15.12
C GLU A 141 5.42 5.09 -15.56
N PRO A 142 6.52 4.56 -16.12
CA PRO A 142 7.59 5.42 -16.61
C PRO A 142 7.01 6.35 -17.68
N PRO A 143 7.50 7.60 -17.76
CA PRO A 143 7.12 8.47 -18.86
C PRO A 143 7.37 7.73 -20.17
N ALA A 144 6.41 7.80 -21.09
CA ALA A 144 6.57 7.19 -22.41
C ALA A 144 7.90 7.69 -22.96
N CYS A 145 8.84 6.77 -23.19
CA CYS A 145 10.03 7.11 -23.94
C CYS A 145 9.52 7.60 -25.29
N GLU A 146 9.61 8.91 -25.54
CA GLU A 146 9.46 9.47 -26.87
C GLU A 146 10.53 8.79 -27.71
N ARG A 147 10.16 7.65 -28.30
CA ARG A 147 10.94 7.05 -29.37
C ARG A 147 10.86 8.06 -30.49
N GLY A 148 11.93 8.84 -30.62
CA GLY A 148 12.13 9.75 -31.73
C GLY A 148 11.77 9.00 -33.01
N SER A 149 10.76 9.52 -33.69
CA SER A 149 10.42 9.15 -35.05
C SER A 149 11.62 9.52 -35.91
N GLY A 150 12.46 8.53 -36.22
CA GLY A 150 13.42 8.60 -37.32
C GLY A 150 12.71 8.34 -38.63
#